data_AF-A0A5K3FEV3-F1
#
_entry.id   AF-A0A5K3FEV3-F1
#
_cell.length_a   1.000
_cell.length_b   1.000
_cell.length_c   1.000
_cell.angle_alpha   90.00
_cell.angle_beta   90.00
_cell.angle_gamma   90.00
#
_symmetry.space_group_name_H-M   'P 1'
#
loop_
_entity.id
_entity.type
_entity.pdbx_description
1 polymer ?
#
loop_
_entity_poly.entity_id
_entity_poly.type
_entity_poly.pdbx_seq_one_letter_code
_entity_poly.pdbx_strand_id
1 'polypeptide(L)'
;MQQLTLLRPVKKKPNYEDQPQKINKPVLVKTLRGFQFADGDQVYKGDILVRQMGMEFYPGENVKLNRDTWDLVALRNGRFTITTETLSPYPDSPLYPVVKEQERELRRPFVHVIAPPLTPVFRLKRSL
;
A
#
# COMPACT_ATOMS: atom_id res chain seq x y z
N MET A 1 6.92 69.19 18.96
CA MET A 1 7.06 67.73 18.74
C MET A 1 5.72 67.18 18.25
N GLN A 2 5.60 66.84 16.97
CA GLN A 2 4.37 66.29 16.39
C GLN A 2 4.43 64.76 16.40
N GLN A 3 3.39 64.11 16.93
CA GLN A 3 3.28 62.65 16.96
C GLN A 3 2.74 62.13 15.62
N LEU A 4 3.47 61.20 15.00
CA LEU A 4 3.08 60.51 13.76
C LEU A 4 2.16 59.33 14.10
N THR A 5 0.91 59.36 13.65
CA THR A 5 -0.04 58.25 13.80
C THR A 5 0.20 57.21 12.69
N LEU A 6 0.69 56.01 13.04
CA LEU A 6 0.86 54.90 12.08
C LEU A 6 -0.47 54.20 11.83
N LEU A 7 -1.10 54.46 10.68
CA LEU A 7 -2.22 53.65 10.19
C LEU A 7 -1.71 52.27 9.76
N ARG A 8 -2.25 51.20 10.34
CA ARG A 8 -1.93 49.82 9.96
C ARG A 8 -2.44 49.55 8.52
N PRO A 9 -1.64 48.94 7.63
CA PRO A 9 -2.11 48.60 6.30
C PRO A 9 -3.17 47.50 6.40
N VAL A 10 -4.39 47.80 5.93
CA VAL A 10 -5.46 46.82 5.75
C VAL A 10 -5.02 45.85 4.65
N LYS A 11 -4.78 44.58 5.00
CA LYS A 11 -4.54 43.52 4.01
C LYS A 11 -5.80 43.37 3.15
N LYS A 12 -5.73 43.78 1.88
CA LYS A 12 -6.78 43.50 0.89
C LYS A 12 -6.98 41.98 0.81
N LYS A 13 -8.23 41.52 0.89
CA LYS A 13 -8.58 40.11 0.65
C LYS A 13 -8.19 39.77 -0.80
N PRO A 14 -7.53 38.64 -1.08
CA PRO A 14 -7.23 38.24 -2.45
C PRO A 14 -8.54 38.10 -3.25
N ASN A 15 -8.59 38.72 -4.42
CA ASN A 15 -9.67 38.47 -5.38
C ASN A 15 -9.39 37.14 -6.08
N TYR A 16 -10.26 36.16 -5.90
CA TYR A 16 -10.11 34.80 -6.45
C TYR A 16 -10.77 34.63 -7.81
N GLU A 17 -11.53 35.62 -8.28
CA GLU A 17 -12.28 35.57 -9.55
C GLU A 17 -11.34 35.54 -10.79
N ASP A 18 -10.14 36.10 -10.68
CA ASP A 18 -9.16 36.24 -11.77
C ASP A 18 -8.03 35.20 -11.76
N GLN A 19 -8.14 34.16 -10.92
CA GLN A 19 -7.15 33.08 -10.94
C GLN A 19 -7.63 32.02 -11.95
N PRO A 20 -7.08 31.96 -13.18
CA PRO A 20 -7.31 30.79 -14.02
C PRO A 20 -6.91 29.58 -13.18
N GLN A 21 -7.84 28.64 -13.02
CA GLN A 21 -7.62 27.42 -12.25
C GLN A 21 -6.23 26.91 -12.64
N LYS A 22 -5.25 27.03 -11.72
CA LYS A 22 -3.98 26.34 -11.90
C LYS A 22 -4.37 24.88 -11.91
N ILE A 23 -4.63 24.35 -13.10
CA ILE A 23 -4.66 22.93 -13.34
C ILE A 23 -3.24 22.53 -13.01
N ASN A 24 -3.04 22.18 -11.74
CA ASN A 24 -1.93 21.35 -11.35
C ASN A 24 -2.15 20.11 -12.20
N LYS A 25 -1.48 20.06 -13.36
CA LYS A 25 -1.27 18.80 -14.08
C LYS A 25 -0.88 17.83 -12.98
N PRO A 26 -1.56 16.69 -12.81
CA PRO A 26 -1.16 15.75 -11.79
C PRO A 26 0.32 15.52 -12.03
N VAL A 27 1.14 16.05 -11.13
CA VAL A 27 2.55 15.73 -11.14
C VAL A 27 2.49 14.22 -11.07
N LEU A 28 3.05 13.55 -12.08
CA LEU A 28 3.35 12.14 -11.96
C LEU A 28 4.42 12.11 -10.86
N VAL A 29 3.97 12.22 -9.61
CA VAL A 29 4.81 12.14 -8.43
C VAL A 29 5.43 10.78 -8.64
N LYS A 30 6.75 10.75 -8.87
CA LYS A 30 7.54 9.52 -8.85
C LYS A 30 7.00 8.72 -7.68
N THR A 31 6.24 7.69 -7.99
CA THR A 31 5.22 7.16 -7.08
C THR A 31 5.89 6.81 -5.77
N LEU A 32 5.49 7.48 -4.70
CA LEU A 32 6.14 7.36 -3.39
C LEU A 32 6.21 5.87 -3.05
N ARG A 33 7.44 5.36 -2.95
CA ARG A 33 7.71 3.97 -2.63
C ARG A 33 7.42 3.72 -1.15
N GLY A 34 7.21 2.45 -0.83
CA GLY A 34 6.84 1.98 0.49
C GLY A 34 5.38 1.58 0.57
N PHE A 35 4.94 1.39 1.81
CA PHE A 35 3.57 1.02 2.16
C PHE A 35 2.58 2.11 1.78
N GLN A 36 1.45 1.68 1.22
CA GLN A 36 0.31 2.56 0.91
C GLN A 36 -0.76 2.52 2.01
N PHE A 37 -0.65 1.56 2.94
CA PHE A 37 -1.61 1.28 4.02
C PHE A 37 -0.87 1.01 5.33
N ALA A 38 -1.52 1.28 6.45
CA ALA A 38 -1.07 0.89 7.78
C ALA A 38 -1.61 -0.48 8.17
N ASP A 39 -0.90 -1.17 9.08
CA ASP A 39 -1.33 -2.47 9.61
C ASP A 39 -2.76 -2.40 10.18
N GLY A 40 -3.64 -3.32 9.76
CA GLY A 40 -5.05 -3.34 10.12
C GLY A 40 -5.98 -2.55 9.21
N ASP A 41 -5.47 -1.78 8.24
CA ASP A 41 -6.31 -1.03 7.31
C ASP A 41 -7.16 -1.94 6.42
N GLN A 42 -8.33 -1.42 6.03
CA GLN A 42 -9.20 -2.07 5.06
C GLN A 42 -8.65 -1.85 3.65
N VAL A 43 -8.44 -2.94 2.92
CA VAL A 43 -7.98 -2.92 1.52
C VAL A 43 -8.94 -3.67 0.61
N TYR A 44 -8.88 -3.35 -0.67
CA TYR A 44 -9.69 -3.94 -1.73
C TYR A 44 -8.83 -4.65 -2.75
N LYS A 45 -9.44 -5.62 -3.44
CA LYS A 45 -8.80 -6.34 -4.54
C LYS A 45 -8.30 -5.34 -5.60
N GLY A 46 -7.03 -5.47 -5.97
CA GLY A 46 -6.37 -4.61 -6.94
C GLY A 46 -5.59 -3.45 -6.34
N ASP A 47 -5.75 -3.17 -5.03
CA ASP A 47 -4.96 -2.14 -4.37
C ASP A 47 -3.48 -2.51 -4.37
N ILE A 48 -2.63 -1.51 -4.65
CA ILE A 48 -1.19 -1.62 -4.49
C ILE A 48 -0.88 -1.42 -3.00
N LEU A 49 -0.43 -2.48 -2.34
CA LEU A 49 -0.15 -2.50 -0.91
C LEU A 49 1.22 -1.89 -0.60
N VAL A 50 2.22 -2.28 -1.40
CA VAL A 50 3.61 -1.84 -1.26
C VAL A 50 4.19 -1.59 -2.63
N ARG A 51 4.83 -0.43 -2.79
CA ARG A 51 5.65 -0.11 -3.96
C ARG A 51 7.11 -0.24 -3.59
N GLN A 52 7.81 -1.25 -4.07
CA GLN A 52 9.18 -1.57 -3.63
C GLN A 52 10.13 -1.75 -4.81
N MET A 53 11.43 -1.88 -4.52
CA MET A 53 12.43 -2.33 -5.49
C MET A 53 12.97 -3.68 -5.06
N GLY A 54 12.93 -4.64 -5.97
CA GLY A 54 13.31 -6.00 -5.61
C GLY A 54 12.38 -6.57 -4.53
N MET A 55 12.90 -7.54 -3.79
CA MET A 55 12.12 -8.36 -2.86
C MET A 55 12.44 -7.99 -1.40
N GLU A 56 12.05 -6.79 -0.97
CA GLU A 56 12.20 -6.36 0.43
C GLU A 56 11.12 -7.00 1.32
N PHE A 57 9.87 -6.95 0.84
CA PHE A 57 8.70 -7.55 1.44
C PHE A 57 8.20 -8.70 0.55
N TYR A 58 7.94 -9.84 1.19
CA TYR A 58 7.48 -11.03 0.49
C TYR A 58 5.94 -11.04 0.39
N PRO A 59 5.38 -11.50 -0.73
CA PRO A 59 3.95 -11.72 -0.83
C PRO A 59 3.54 -12.85 0.10
N GLY A 60 2.61 -12.55 1.02
CA GLY A 60 1.95 -13.53 1.87
C GLY A 60 0.56 -13.89 1.34
N GLU A 61 -0.33 -14.20 2.26
CA GLU A 61 -1.69 -14.66 2.01
C GLU A 61 -2.52 -13.61 1.25
N ASN A 62 -3.17 -14.02 0.15
CA ASN A 62 -3.97 -13.14 -0.74
C ASN A 62 -3.24 -11.92 -1.31
N VAL A 63 -1.93 -12.03 -1.56
CA VAL A 63 -1.11 -10.97 -2.18
C VAL A 63 -0.34 -11.53 -3.37
N LYS A 64 -0.25 -10.76 -4.46
CA LYS A 64 0.61 -11.09 -5.61
C LYS A 64 1.73 -10.08 -5.77
N LEU A 65 2.87 -10.55 -6.26
CA LEU A 65 3.96 -9.70 -6.75
C LEU A 65 3.74 -9.39 -8.23
N ASN A 66 3.73 -8.11 -8.61
CA ASN A 66 3.85 -7.68 -9.99
C ASN A 66 5.33 -7.70 -10.39
N ARG A 67 5.72 -8.57 -11.33
CA ARG A 67 7.13 -8.75 -11.72
C ARG A 67 7.70 -7.58 -12.53
N ASP A 68 6.84 -6.82 -13.21
CA ASP A 68 7.26 -5.68 -14.03
C ASP A 68 7.61 -4.47 -13.17
N THR A 69 6.86 -4.26 -12.08
CA THR A 69 6.99 -3.08 -11.21
C THR A 69 7.53 -3.36 -9.82
N TRP A 70 7.64 -4.63 -9.42
CA TRP A 70 7.91 -5.11 -8.06
C TRP A 70 6.84 -4.77 -7.01
N ASP A 71 5.68 -4.27 -7.43
CA ASP A 71 4.59 -3.93 -6.52
C ASP A 71 3.93 -5.17 -5.90
N LEU A 72 3.54 -5.08 -4.63
CA LEU A 72 2.66 -6.04 -3.99
C LEU A 72 1.21 -5.59 -4.14
N VAL A 73 0.35 -6.45 -4.67
CA VAL A 73 -1.04 -6.12 -5.01
C VAL A 73 -2.01 -7.08 -4.33
N ALA A 74 -3.07 -6.55 -3.75
CA ALA A 74 -4.11 -7.32 -3.10
C ALA A 74 -4.90 -8.19 -4.09
N LEU A 75 -5.07 -9.48 -3.77
CA LEU A 75 -5.89 -10.41 -4.56
C LEU A 75 -7.35 -10.50 -4.08
N ARG A 76 -7.62 -10.09 -2.83
CA ARG A 76 -8.95 -10.11 -2.20
C ARG A 76 -9.17 -8.84 -1.35
N ASN A 77 -10.43 -8.58 -1.01
CA ASN A 77 -10.78 -7.58 -0.01
C ASN A 77 -10.51 -8.13 1.38
N GLY A 78 -10.01 -7.31 2.30
CA GLY A 78 -9.71 -7.76 3.65
C GLY A 78 -8.94 -6.73 4.48
N ARG A 79 -8.32 -7.21 5.55
CA ARG A 79 -7.45 -6.43 6.41
C ARG A 79 -6.00 -6.61 5.99
N PHE A 80 -5.31 -5.51 5.77
CA PHE A 80 -3.88 -5.50 5.50
C PHE A 80 -3.12 -5.89 6.77
N THR A 81 -2.16 -6.81 6.66
CA THR A 81 -1.38 -7.27 7.82
C THR A 81 0.08 -7.51 7.43
N ILE A 82 0.99 -7.08 8.30
CA ILE A 82 2.43 -7.33 8.14
C ILE A 82 2.89 -8.31 9.23
N THR A 83 3.59 -9.37 8.83
CA THR A 83 4.17 -10.35 9.74
C THR A 83 5.67 -10.51 9.46
N THR A 84 6.39 -11.17 10.37
CA THR A 84 7.76 -11.64 10.12
C THR A 84 7.78 -13.15 10.23
N GLU A 85 8.08 -13.84 9.13
CA GLU A 85 7.95 -15.29 9.00
C GLU A 85 9.27 -15.93 8.59
N THR A 86 9.43 -17.21 8.90
CA THR A 86 10.58 -18.02 8.45
C THR A 86 10.38 -18.40 6.98
N LEU A 87 11.38 -18.12 6.14
CA LEU A 87 11.36 -18.49 4.74
C LEU A 87 11.38 -20.01 4.58
N SER A 88 10.48 -20.51 3.73
CA SER A 88 10.50 -21.88 3.24
C SER A 88 10.63 -21.84 1.71
N PRO A 89 11.86 -21.68 1.18
CA PRO A 89 12.08 -21.60 -0.26
C PRO A 89 11.77 -22.93 -0.96
N TYR A 90 11.40 -22.85 -2.25
CA TYR A 90 11.26 -24.04 -3.10
C TYR A 90 12.62 -24.69 -3.40
N PRO A 91 12.69 -26.00 -3.70
CA PRO A 91 13.94 -26.72 -3.99
C PRO A 91 14.81 -26.12 -5.10
N ASP A 92 14.18 -25.49 -6.10
CA ASP A 92 14.83 -24.82 -7.22
C ASP A 92 15.28 -23.38 -6.91
N SER A 93 14.92 -22.86 -5.74
CA SER A 93 15.31 -21.52 -5.32
C SER A 93 16.79 -21.47 -4.93
N PRO A 94 17.53 -20.41 -5.28
CA PRO A 94 18.91 -20.23 -4.83
C PRO A 94 19.03 -20.08 -3.30
N LEU A 95 17.93 -19.79 -2.61
CA LEU A 95 17.90 -19.71 -1.14
C LEU A 95 17.74 -21.09 -0.47
N TYR A 96 17.35 -22.12 -1.23
CA TYR A 96 17.12 -23.46 -0.70
C TYR A 96 18.33 -24.08 0.02
N PRO A 97 19.55 -24.14 -0.58
CA PRO A 97 20.70 -24.74 0.10
C PRO A 97 21.05 -23.98 1.39
N VAL A 98 20.90 -22.65 1.39
CA VAL A 98 21.17 -21.82 2.57
C VAL A 98 20.21 -22.12 3.71
N VAL A 99 18.92 -22.32 3.42
CA VAL A 99 17.92 -22.59 4.47
C VAL A 99 17.95 -24.05 4.91
N LYS A 100 18.12 -25.00 3.98
CA LYS A 100 17.97 -26.44 4.26
C LYS A 100 19.28 -27.16 4.58
N GLU A 101 20.36 -26.86 3.87
CA GLU A 101 21.63 -27.59 4.06
C GLU A 101 22.48 -26.96 5.16
N GLN A 102 22.44 -25.63 5.28
CA GLN A 102 23.16 -24.90 6.33
C GLN A 102 22.32 -24.71 7.60
N GLU A 103 21.10 -25.27 7.64
CA GLU A 103 20.13 -25.17 8.75
C GLU A 103 19.93 -23.74 9.28
N ARG A 104 19.99 -22.74 8.39
CA ARG A 104 19.80 -21.34 8.78
C ARG A 104 18.35 -20.92 8.70
N GLU A 105 17.82 -20.43 9.81
CA GLU A 105 16.51 -19.78 9.84
C GLU A 105 16.59 -18.36 9.28
N LEU A 106 16.08 -18.16 8.07
CA LEU A 106 15.94 -16.84 7.47
C LEU A 106 14.55 -16.28 7.77
N ARG A 107 14.48 -15.23 8.58
CA ARG A 107 13.23 -14.49 8.83
C ARG A 107 13.09 -13.29 7.91
N ARG A 108 11.92 -13.11 7.30
CA ARG A 108 11.62 -12.01 6.39
C ARG A 108 10.23 -11.43 6.65
N PRO A 109 10.01 -10.15 6.32
CA PRO A 109 8.69 -9.56 6.46
C PRO A 109 7.78 -10.01 5.30
N PHE A 110 6.56 -10.40 5.63
CA PHE A 110 5.53 -10.78 4.69
C PHE A 110 4.33 -9.84 4.79
N VAL A 111 3.69 -9.64 3.65
CA VAL A 111 2.50 -8.77 3.52
C VAL A 111 1.31 -9.64 3.14
N HIS A 112 0.25 -9.53 3.94
CA HIS A 112 -0.95 -10.35 3.83
C HIS A 112 -2.18 -9.48 3.67
N VAL A 113 -3.23 -10.07 3.07
CA VAL A 113 -4.60 -9.58 3.18
C VAL A 113 -5.46 -10.67 3.80
N ILE A 114 -5.88 -10.43 5.03
CA ILE A 114 -6.76 -11.33 5.77
C ILE A 114 -8.21 -11.03 5.38
N ALA A 115 -8.74 -11.83 4.45
CA ALA A 115 -10.13 -11.72 4.03
C ALA A 115 -11.07 -12.24 5.13
N PRO A 116 -12.24 -11.59 5.34
CA PRO A 116 -13.25 -12.15 6.22
C PRO A 116 -13.71 -13.52 5.70
N PRO A 117 -14.12 -14.43 6.60
CA PRO A 117 -14.61 -15.75 6.20
C PRO A 117 -15.81 -15.59 5.26
N LEU A 118 -15.81 -16.34 4.16
CA LEU A 118 -16.95 -16.40 3.26
C LEU A 118 -18.03 -17.24 3.93
N THR A 119 -19.16 -16.63 4.27
CA THR A 119 -20.36 -17.35 4.69
C THR A 119 -21.22 -17.63 3.44
N PRO A 120 -21.16 -18.83 2.83
CA PRO A 120 -21.95 -19.11 1.65
C PRO A 120 -23.43 -19.09 2.00
N VAL A 121 -24.19 -18.17 1.41
CA VAL A 121 -25.65 -18.12 1.56
C VAL A 121 -26.27 -18.92 0.43
N PHE A 122 -26.63 -20.16 0.72
CA PHE A 122 -27.39 -21.00 -0.21
C PHE A 122 -28.86 -20.59 -0.17
N ARG A 123 -29.45 -20.25 -1.33
CA ARG A 123 -30.88 -19.97 -1.46
C ARG A 123 -31.50 -21.00 -2.38
N LEU A 124 -32.51 -21.74 -1.89
CA LEU A 124 -33.31 -22.64 -2.71
C LEU A 124 -33.99 -21.82 -3.82
N LYS A 125 -33.72 -22.16 -5.08
CA LYS A 125 -34.31 -21.48 -6.24
C LYS A 125 -35.64 -22.09 -6.67
N ARG A 126 -35.81 -23.40 -6.52
CA ARG A 126 -37.00 -24.16 -6.92
C ARG A 126 -37.05 -25.49 -6.18
N SER A 127 -38.20 -25.85 -5.63
CA SER A 127 -38.54 -27.24 -5.30
C SER A 127 -39.18 -27.89 -6.53
N LEU A 128 -38.75 -29.11 -6.87
CA LEU A 128 -39.34 -29.91 -7.95
C LEU A 128 -40.62 -30.59 -7.47
#